data_AF-A0A7V5WEM7-F1
#
_entry.id   AF-A0A7V5WEM7-F1
#
_cell.length_a   1.000
_cell.length_b   1.000
_cell.length_c   1.000
_cell.angle_alpha   90.00
_cell.angle_beta   90.00
_cell.angle_gamma   90.00
#
_symmetry.space_group_name_H-M   'P 1'
#
loop_
_entity.id
_entity.type
_entity.pdbx_description
1 polymer ?
#
loop_
_entity_poly.entity_id
_entity_poly.type
_entity_poly.pdbx_seq_one_letter_code
_entity_poly.pdbx_strand_id
1 'polypeptide(L)' 'MFHWRVILLAALAVLLMLGGLAALIAPEVREGPVLYAFDEHHAVRALDALGALLVTLGCGLSWGAGVLWQRLVYAP' A
#
# COMPACT_ATOMS: atom_id res chain seq x y z
N MET A 1 7.42 -26.31 11.05
CA MET A 1 6.53 -25.57 11.98
C MET A 1 5.95 -24.38 11.24
N PHE A 2 4.66 -24.09 11.35
CA PHE A 2 4.08 -22.91 10.70
C PHE A 2 4.54 -21.64 11.42
N HIS A 3 5.28 -20.77 10.73
CA HIS A 3 5.67 -19.47 11.26
C HIS A 3 4.52 -18.46 11.07
N TRP A 4 3.46 -18.62 11.87
CA TRP A 4 2.23 -17.82 11.74
C TRP A 4 2.46 -16.31 11.69
N ARG A 5 3.43 -15.78 12.43
CA ARG A 5 3.80 -14.36 12.39
C ARG A 5 4.27 -13.90 11.00
N VAL A 6 5.07 -14.72 10.30
CA VAL A 6 5.53 -14.42 8.93
C VAL A 6 4.36 -14.44 7.97
N ILE A 7 3.48 -15.45 8.09
CA ILE A 7 2.31 -15.62 7.22
C ILE A 7 1.36 -14.42 7.37
N LEU A 8 1.07 -14.01 8.62
CA LEU A 8 0.21 -12.86 8.88
C LEU A 8 0.82 -11.54 8.37
N LEU A 9 2.12 -11.34 8.54
CA LEU A 9 2.81 -10.16 8.00
C LEU A 9 2.78 -10.12 6.46
N ALA A 10 3.02 -11.26 5.81
CA ALA A 10 2.94 -11.37 4.36
C ALA A 10 1.51 -11.13 3.84
N ALA A 11 0.50 -11.71 4.49
CA ALA A 11 -0.89 -11.48 4.14
C ALA A 11 -1.29 -10.00 4.30
N LEU A 12 -0.90 -9.37 5.41
CA LEU A 12 -1.14 -7.94 5.64
C LEU A 12 -0.44 -7.07 4.59
N ALA A 13 0.80 -7.38 4.22
CA ALA A 13 1.54 -6.67 3.18
C ALA A 13 0.78 -6.71 1.84
N VAL A 14 0.26 -7.87 1.45
CA VAL A 14 -0.54 -8.01 0.23
C VAL A 14 -1.82 -7.17 0.30
N LEU A 15 -2.56 -7.22 1.42
CA LEU A 15 -3.78 -6.44 1.58
C LEU A 15 -3.53 -4.93 1.47
N LEU A 16 -2.44 -4.44 2.06
CA LEU A 16 -2.05 -3.03 1.98
C LEU A 16 -1.66 -2.63 0.55
N MET A 17 -0.91 -3.47 -0.16
CA MET A 17 -0.57 -3.21 -1.56
C MET A 17 -1.82 -3.18 -2.45
N LEU A 18 -2.73 -4.14 -2.29
CA LEU A 18 -3.98 -4.19 -3.05
C LEU A 18 -4.85 -2.97 -2.76
N GLY A 19 -5.01 -2.60 -1.48
CA GLY A 19 -5.75 -1.40 -1.09
C GLY A 19 -5.12 -0.10 -1.61
N GLY A 20 -3.79 -0.01 -1.58
CA GLY A 20 -3.05 1.12 -2.11
C GLY A 20 -3.18 1.26 -3.62
N LEU A 21 -3.03 0.16 -4.36
CA LEU A 21 -3.25 0.12 -5.80
C LEU A 21 -4.70 0.46 -6.16
N ALA A 22 -5.68 -0.06 -5.39
CA ALA A 22 -7.09 0.27 -5.57
C ALA A 22 -7.34 1.78 -5.38
N ALA A 23 -6.70 2.41 -4.40
CA ALA A 23 -6.78 3.85 -4.19
C ALA A 23 -6.14 4.64 -5.35
N LEU A 24 -4.98 4.21 -5.85
CA LEU A 24 -4.29 4.86 -6.96
C LEU A 24 -5.02 4.75 -8.31
N ILE A 25 -5.71 3.63 -8.55
CA ILE A 25 -6.48 3.43 -9.80
C ILE A 25 -7.90 3.99 -9.72
N ALA A 26 -8.34 4.43 -8.54
CA ALA A 26 -9.71 4.88 -8.34
C ALA A 26 -10.00 6.08 -9.24
N PRO A 27 -11.08 6.01 -10.06
CA PRO A 27 -11.42 7.10 -10.97
C PRO A 27 -11.73 8.36 -10.17
N GLU A 28 -11.48 9.51 -10.78
CA GLU A 28 -11.85 10.77 -10.17
C GLU A 28 -13.36 10.83 -9.95
N VAL A 29 -13.80 11.23 -8.75
CA VAL A 29 -15.18 11.64 -8.53
C VAL A 29 -15.32 12.94 -9.29
N ARG A 30 -15.77 12.80 -10.54
CA ARG A 30 -15.99 13.92 -11.46
C ARG A 30 -17.18 14.71 -10.90
N GLU A 31 -16.91 15.64 -9.99
CA GLU A 31 -17.88 16.67 -9.63
C GLU A 31 -18.24 17.43 -10.90
N GLY A 32 -19.52 17.75 -11.05
CA GLY A 32 -20.09 18.35 -12.26
C GLY A 32 -19.39 19.65 -12.72
N PRO A 33 -19.77 20.17 -13.89
CA PRO A 33 -18.95 21.03 -14.77
C PRO A 33 -18.60 22.45 -14.27
N VAL A 34 -18.43 22.71 -12.97
CA VAL A 34 -18.39 24.10 -12.45
C VAL A 34 -17.26 24.42 -11.46
N LEU A 35 -16.52 23.47 -10.87
CA LEU A 35 -15.58 23.85 -9.80
C LEU A 35 -14.10 23.81 -10.21
N TYR A 36 -13.68 25.00 -10.67
CA TYR A 36 -12.37 25.61 -10.49
C TYR A 36 -11.18 25.06 -11.30
N ALA A 37 -10.81 25.88 -12.29
CA ALA A 37 -9.52 25.93 -12.95
C ALA A 37 -8.38 26.21 -11.96
N PHE A 38 -7.94 25.17 -11.23
CA PHE A 38 -6.62 25.11 -10.61
C PHE A 38 -5.85 23.97 -11.26
N ASP A 39 -4.98 24.34 -12.20
CA ASP A 39 -3.81 23.58 -12.67
C ASP A 39 -3.82 22.06 -12.38
N GLU A 40 -4.63 21.33 -13.15
CA GLU A 40 -4.91 19.88 -13.01
C GLU A 40 -3.65 19.00 -13.08
N HIS A 41 -2.50 19.55 -13.45
CA HIS A 41 -1.25 18.80 -13.59
C HIS A 41 -0.44 18.63 -12.28
N HIS A 42 -0.82 19.28 -11.17
CA HIS A 42 -0.03 19.27 -9.93
C HIS A 42 -0.80 18.91 -8.64
N ALA A 43 -2.09 18.57 -8.73
CA ALA A 43 -2.86 18.20 -7.55
C ALA A 43 -2.56 16.75 -7.12
N VAL A 44 -1.65 16.57 -6.17
CA VAL A 44 -1.55 15.30 -5.43
C VAL A 44 -2.86 15.10 -4.68
N ARG A 45 -3.69 14.17 -5.14
CA ARG A 45 -4.99 13.92 -4.51
C ARG A 45 -4.75 13.22 -3.17
N ALA A 46 -5.63 13.47 -2.20
CA ALA A 46 -5.56 12.78 -0.91
C ALA A 46 -5.59 11.25 -1.07
N LEU A 47 -6.31 10.77 -2.09
CA LEU A 47 -6.40 9.35 -2.41
C LEU A 47 -5.09 8.81 -3.02
N ASP A 48 -4.37 9.62 -3.79
CA ASP A 48 -3.07 9.25 -4.35
C ASP A 48 -2.01 9.16 -3.25
N ALA A 49 -2.00 10.13 -2.33
CA ALA A 49 -1.14 10.12 -1.16
C ALA A 49 -1.42 8.90 -0.26
N LEU A 50 -2.70 8.59 -0.03
CA LEU A 50 -3.12 7.39 0.70
C LEU A 50 -2.69 6.11 -0.03
N GLY A 51 -2.88 6.05 -1.34
CA GLY A 51 -2.48 4.92 -2.17
C GLY A 51 -0.97 4.66 -2.11
N ALA A 52 -0.16 5.70 -2.29
CA ALA A 52 1.29 5.63 -2.16
C ALA A 52 1.74 5.21 -0.75
N LEU A 53 1.09 5.74 0.30
CA LEU A 53 1.36 5.35 1.68
C LEU A 53 1.08 3.86 1.92
N LEU A 54 -0.07 3.37 1.46
CA LEU A 54 -0.45 1.97 1.63
C LEU A 54 0.52 1.03 0.91
N VAL A 55 0.91 1.36 -0.32
CA VAL A 55 1.89 0.56 -1.09
C VAL A 55 3.25 0.54 -0.39
N THR A 56 3.74 1.71 0.06
CA THR A 56 5.05 1.79 0.73
C THR A 56 5.07 1.02 2.05
N LEU A 57 4.01 1.10 2.85
CA LEU A 57 3.85 0.27 4.06
C LEU A 57 3.79 -1.22 3.75
N GLY A 58 3.05 -1.61 2.70
CA GLY A 58 3.00 -3.00 2.22
C GLY A 58 4.38 -3.53 1.85
N CYS A 59 5.17 -2.75 1.10
CA CYS A 59 6.55 -3.09 0.75
C CYS A 59 7.43 -3.29 1.99
N GLY A 60 7.35 -2.37 2.96
CA GLY A 60 8.09 -2.46 4.20
C GLY A 60 7.74 -3.71 5.02
N LEU A 61 6.45 -4.06 5.10
CA LEU A 61 6.00 -5.26 5.79
C LEU A 61 6.39 -6.56 5.07
N SER A 62 6.35 -6.58 3.73
CA SER A 62 6.84 -7.71 2.93
C SER A 62 8.33 -7.97 3.17
N TRP A 63 9.14 -6.90 3.15
CA TRP A 63 10.56 -6.97 3.47
C TRP A 63 10.80 -7.47 4.91
N GLY A 64 10.07 -6.90 5.87
CA GLY A 64 10.15 -7.31 7.27
C GLY A 64 9.77 -8.77 7.50
N ALA A 65 8.76 -9.27 6.80
CA ALA A 65 8.38 -10.69 6.84
C ALA A 65 9.51 -11.59 6.31
N GLY A 66 10.18 -11.18 5.23
CA GLY A 66 11.35 -11.88 4.69
C GLY A 66 12.52 -11.94 5.68
N VAL A 67 12.88 -10.80 6.28
CA VAL A 67 13.94 -10.74 7.30
C VAL A 67 13.58 -11.59 8.53
N LEU A 68 12.34 -11.52 8.99
CA LEU A 68 11.88 -12.33 10.13
C LEU A 68 11.95 -13.82 9.83
N TRP A 69 11.52 -14.22 8.64
CA TRP A 69 11.59 -15.61 8.20
C TRP A 69 13.04 -16.10 8.12
N GLN A 70 13.94 -15.31 7.53
CA GLN A 70 15.37 -15.66 7.47
C GLN A 70 15.95 -15.88 8.86
N ARG A 71 15.61 -15.04 9.84
CA ARG A 71 16.06 -15.23 11.24
C ARG A 71 15.52 -16.53 11.82
N LEU A 72 14.22 -16.78 11.69
CA LEU A 72 13.58 -17.98 12.24
C LEU A 72 14.10 -19.29 11.61
N VAL A 73 14.60 -19.26 10.38
CA VAL A 73 15.08 -20.45 9.65
C VAL A 73 16.59 -20.63 9.78
N TYR A 74 17.38 -19.56 9.68
CA TYR A 74 18.84 -19.64 9.58
C TYR A 74 19.60 -19.23 10.85
N ALA A 75 18.95 -18.55 11.79
CA ALA A 75 19.52 -18.15 13.08
C ALA A 75 18.46 -18.31 14.20
N PRO A 76 18.03 -19.55 14.48
CA PRO A 76 16.94 -19.82 15.41
C PRO A 76 17.22 -19.34 16.84
#